data_AF-A0A2T9XWI3-F1
#
_entry.id   AF-A0A2T9XWI3-F1
#
_cell.length_a   1.000
_cell.length_b   1.000
_cell.length_c   1.000
_cell.angle_alpha   90.00
_cell.angle_beta   90.00
_cell.angle_gamma   90.00
#
_symmetry.space_group_name_H-M   'P 1'
#
loop_
_entity.id
_entity.type
_entity.pdbx_description
1 polymer ?
#
loop_
_entity_poly.entity_id
_entity_poly.type
_entity_poly.pdbx_seq_one_letter_code
_entity_poly.pdbx_strand_id
1 'polypeptide(L)' 'MKAWKLELVDALRAIGGAGSLGQIYAQIKAQRPSVDGAWEATVRQTLERHSSDSDNFKGEDLFALVGRKGDGRWKLR' A
#
# COMPACT_ATOMS: atom_id res chain seq x y z
N MET A 1 2.52 -13.76 -2.61
CA MET A 1 2.55 -12.28 -2.75
C MET A 1 1.40 -11.68 -3.58
N LYS A 2 0.59 -12.45 -4.35
CA LYS A 2 -0.54 -11.89 -5.13
C LYS A 2 -1.65 -11.25 -4.28
N ALA A 3 -1.92 -11.77 -3.07
CA ALA A 3 -3.03 -11.31 -2.23
C ALA A 3 -2.86 -9.85 -1.76
N TRP A 4 -1.72 -9.51 -1.15
CA TRP A 4 -1.46 -8.16 -0.65
C TRP A 4 -1.53 -7.06 -1.70
N LYS A 5 -1.11 -7.35 -2.93
CA LYS A 5 -1.17 -6.40 -4.05
C LYS A 5 -2.61 -6.00 -4.37
N LEU A 6 -3.50 -6.99 -4.49
CA LEU A 6 -4.92 -6.76 -4.78
C LEU A 6 -5.61 -6.10 -3.59
N GLU A 7 -5.35 -6.58 -2.37
CA GLU A 7 -5.88 -5.98 -1.13
C GLU A 7 -5.46 -4.51 -0.99
N LEU A 8 -4.21 -4.15 -1.32
CA LEU A 8 -3.74 -2.77 -1.34
C LEU A 8 -4.45 -1.90 -2.37
N VAL A 9 -4.69 -2.44 -3.56
CA VAL A 9 -5.44 -1.72 -4.60
C VAL A 9 -6.87 -1.45 -4.15
N ASP A 10 -7.54 -2.44 -3.58
CA ASP A 10 -8.90 -2.30 -3.09
C ASP A 10 -9.00 -1.39 -1.87
N ALA A 11 -8.03 -1.44 -0.95
CA ALA A 11 -7.93 -0.53 0.17
C ALA A 11 -7.73 0.91 -0.29
N LEU A 12 -6.80 1.16 -1.21
CA LEU A 12 -6.58 2.50 -1.77
C LEU A 12 -7.81 3.01 -2.52
N ARG A 13 -8.48 2.17 -3.33
CA ARG A 13 -9.74 2.55 -4.00
C ARG A 13 -10.82 2.96 -3.00
N ALA A 14 -10.97 2.20 -1.91
CA ALA A 14 -11.97 2.48 -0.87
C ALA A 14 -11.75 3.81 -0.15
N ILE A 15 -10.52 4.31 -0.07
CA ILE A 15 -10.17 5.61 0.53
C ILE A 15 -10.01 6.75 -0.51
N GLY A 16 -10.50 6.57 -1.74
CA GLY A 16 -10.48 7.61 -2.78
C GLY A 16 -9.23 7.62 -3.66
N GLY A 17 -8.49 6.52 -3.71
CA GLY A 17 -7.32 6.32 -4.57
C GLY A 17 -6.00 6.80 -3.99
N ALA A 18 -6.00 7.48 -2.83
CA ALA A 18 -4.79 7.97 -2.16
C ALA A 18 -4.98 8.08 -0.64
N GLY A 19 -3.91 7.86 0.13
CA GLY A 19 -3.95 8.01 1.59
C GLY A 19 -2.60 7.82 2.27
N SER A 20 -2.55 8.10 3.58
CA SER A 20 -1.41 7.77 4.42
C SER A 20 -1.35 6.27 4.71
N LEU A 21 -0.16 5.76 5.09
CA LEU A 21 -0.01 4.38 5.56
C LEU A 21 -1.00 4.03 6.67
N GLY A 22 -1.26 4.96 7.60
CA GLY A 22 -2.26 4.75 8.66
C GLY A 22 -3.68 4.56 8.12
N GLN A 23 -4.08 5.34 7.10
CA GLN A 23 -5.39 5.18 6.46
C GLN A 23 -5.48 3.85 5.71
N ILE A 24 -4.42 3.48 4.99
CA ILE A 24 -4.34 2.20 4.27
C ILE A 24 -4.42 1.03 5.25
N TYR A 25 -3.72 1.09 6.37
CA TYR A 25 -3.74 0.04 7.39
C TYR A 25 -5.11 -0.09 8.04
N ALA A 26 -5.74 1.04 8.40
CA ALA A 26 -7.09 1.03 8.94
C ALA A 26 -8.08 0.40 7.97
N GLN A 27 -7.96 0.70 6.67
CA GLN A 27 -8.82 0.14 5.63
C GLN A 27 -8.60 -1.37 5.44
N ILE A 28 -7.35 -1.83 5.42
CA ILE A 28 -7.03 -3.27 5.35
C ILE A 28 -7.59 -4.00 6.57
N LYS A 29 -7.43 -3.45 7.78
CA LYS A 29 -7.96 -4.05 9.01
C LYS A 29 -9.49 -4.13 9.01
N ALA A 30 -10.15 -3.13 8.42
CA ALA A 30 -11.61 -3.14 8.24
C ALA A 30 -12.07 -4.20 7.23
N GLN A 31 -11.34 -4.39 6.13
CA GLN A 31 -11.64 -5.40 5.10
C GLN A 31 -11.29 -6.82 5.54
N ARG A 32 -10.30 -6.97 6.43
CA ARG A 32 -9.81 -8.25 6.93
C ARG A 32 -9.69 -8.24 8.46
N PRO A 33 -10.79 -8.45 9.19
CA PRO A 33 -10.79 -8.37 10.66
C PRO A 33 -9.88 -9.40 11.34
N SER A 34 -9.59 -10.53 10.69
CA SER A 34 -8.70 -11.60 11.18
C SER A 34 -7.23 -11.44 10.74
N VAL A 35 -6.84 -10.23 10.33
CA VAL A 35 -5.46 -9.95 9.93
C VAL A 35 -4.56 -9.79 11.16
N ASP A 36 -3.93 -10.89 11.55
CA ASP A 36 -3.07 -10.96 12.73
C ASP A 36 -1.58 -10.94 12.35
N GLY A 37 -0.73 -10.52 13.29
CA GLY A 37 0.73 -10.48 13.12
C GLY A 37 1.27 -9.21 12.46
N ALA A 38 2.56 -9.25 12.09
CA ALA A 38 3.31 -8.09 11.56
C ALA A 38 3.10 -7.86 10.05
N TRP A 39 1.84 -7.70 9.63
CA TRP A 39 1.49 -7.54 8.21
C TRP A 39 1.78 -6.14 7.65
N GLU A 40 1.82 -5.10 8.48
CA GLU A 40 2.10 -3.72 8.05
C GLU A 40 3.45 -3.59 7.33
N ALA A 41 4.47 -4.34 7.79
CA ALA A 41 5.77 -4.41 7.13
C ALA A 41 5.66 -5.03 5.73
N THR A 42 4.81 -6.05 5.57
CA THR A 42 4.53 -6.69 4.27
C THR A 42 3.79 -5.73 3.33
N VAL A 43 2.83 -4.97 3.86
CA VAL A 43 2.11 -3.94 3.10
C VAL A 43 3.05 -2.87 2.60
N ARG A 44 3.91 -2.32 3.47
CA ARG A 44 4.91 -1.33 3.09
C ARG A 44 5.88 -1.85 2.04
N GLN A 45 6.41 -3.06 2.24
CA GLN A 45 7.29 -3.71 1.26
C GLN A 45 6.58 -3.94 -0.09
N THR A 46 5.27 -4.24 -0.07
CA THR A 46 4.49 -4.42 -1.29
C THR A 46 4.31 -3.10 -2.02
N LEU A 47 3.99 -2.00 -1.33
CA LEU A 47 3.94 -0.66 -1.92
C LEU A 47 5.28 -0.29 -2.56
N GLU A 48 6.38 -0.47 -1.84
CA GLU A 48 7.74 -0.15 -2.30
C GLU A 48 8.20 -0.98 -3.50
N ARG A 49 7.82 -2.26 -3.57
CA ARG A 49 8.19 -3.14 -4.69
C ARG A 49 7.40 -2.85 -5.96
N HIS A 50 6.23 -2.23 -5.81
CA HIS A 50 5.27 -1.95 -6.87
C HIS A 50 5.12 -0.44 -7.13
N SER A 51 6.15 0.33 -6.82
CA SER A 51 6.22 1.75 -7.11
C SER A 51 7.57 2.09 -7.70
N SER A 52 7.59 2.67 -8.90
CA SER A 52 8.81 3.17 -9.53
C SER A 52 9.44 4.35 -8.76
N ASP A 53 8.71 4.98 -7.84
CA ASP A 53 9.21 6.04 -6.96
C ASP A 53 10.06 5.50 -5.78
N SER A 54 10.21 4.18 -5.67
CA SER A 54 10.90 3.48 -4.58
C SER A 54 12.17 2.77 -5.07
N ASP A 55 13.25 2.84 -4.27
CA ASP A 55 14.52 2.15 -4.56
C ASP A 55 14.36 0.61 -4.63
N ASN A 56 13.31 0.09 -3.99
CA ASN A 56 13.01 -1.33 -3.91
C ASN A 56 12.10 -1.82 -5.04
N PHE A 57 11.88 -1.04 -6.09
CA PHE A 57 11.03 -1.40 -7.22
C PHE A 57 11.47 -2.71 -7.89
N LYS A 58 10.51 -3.63 -8.13
CA LYS A 58 10.78 -4.98 -8.69
C LYS A 58 9.88 -5.37 -9.87
N GLY A 59 9.11 -4.45 -10.47
CA GLY A 59 8.37 -4.79 -11.69
C GLY A 59 7.12 -3.94 -11.96
N GLU A 60 5.95 -4.43 -11.58
CA GLU A 60 4.69 -3.79 -11.94
C GLU A 60 4.47 -2.52 -11.12
N ASP A 61 4.28 -1.39 -11.80
CA ASP A 61 4.19 -0.06 -11.20
C ASP A 61 2.73 0.33 -10.96
N LEU A 62 2.24 0.04 -9.77
CA LEU A 62 0.83 0.18 -9.38
C LEU A 62 0.58 1.31 -8.39
N PHE A 63 1.63 1.71 -7.66
CA PHE A 63 1.53 2.70 -6.60
C PHE A 63 2.52 3.83 -6.86
N ALA A 64 2.17 5.02 -6.40
CA ALA A 64 3.04 6.19 -6.46
C ALA A 64 3.09 6.89 -5.10
N LEU A 65 4.21 7.54 -4.81
CA LEU A 65 4.33 8.40 -3.64
C LEU A 65 3.51 9.67 -3.86
N VAL A 66 2.88 10.15 -2.79
CA VAL A 66 2.22 11.47 -2.76
C VAL A 66 3.13 12.42 -1.99
N GLY A 67 3.79 13.32 -2.72
CA GLY A 67 4.74 14.26 -2.12
C GLY A 67 6.17 13.72 -2.16
N ARG A 68 6.88 13.84 -1.05
CA ARG A 68 8.30 13.44 -0.95
C ARG A 68 8.40 12.01 -0.42
N LYS A 69 9.48 11.34 -0.81
CA LYS A 69 9.87 10.06 -0.23
C LYS A 69 10.05 10.21 1.28
N GLY A 70 9.38 9.35 2.05
CA GLY A 70 9.35 9.40 3.51
C GLY A 70 8.06 9.99 4.10
N ASP A 71 7.21 10.66 3.31
CA ASP A 71 5.96 11.25 3.80
C ASP A 71 4.91 10.19 4.21
N GLY A 72 5.13 8.93 3.82
CA GLY A 72 4.24 7.81 4.16
C GLY A 72 2.87 7.92 3.48
N ARG A 73 2.77 8.67 2.39
CA ARG A 73 1.53 8.85 1.60
C ARG A 73 1.67 8.19 0.25
N TRP A 74 0.66 7.43 -0.13
CA TRP A 74 0.64 6.60 -1.32
C TRP A 74 -0.66 6.80 -2.09
N LYS A 75 -0.59 6.62 -3.41
CA LYS A 75 -1.76 6.61 -4.30
C LYS A 75 -1.67 5.48 -5.30
N LEU A 76 -2.80 5.14 -5.90
CA LEU A 76 -2.83 4.35 -7.12
C LEU A 76 -2.20 5.14 -8.25
N ARG A 77 -1.51 4.43 -9.13
CA ARG A 77 -0.99 4.99 -10.37
C ARG A 77 -2.06 5.07 -11.45
#